data_AF-A0A095BUT2-F1
#
_entry.id   AF-A0A095BUT2-F1
#
_cell.length_a   1.000
_cell.length_b   1.000
_cell.length_c   1.000
_cell.angle_alpha   90.00
_cell.angle_beta   90.00
_cell.angle_gamma   90.00
#
_symmetry.space_group_name_H-M   'P 1'
#
loop_
_entity.id
_entity.type
_entity.pdbx_description
1 polymer ?
#
loop_
_entity_poly.entity_id
_entity_poly.type
_entity_poly.pdbx_seq_one_letter_code
_entity_poly.pdbx_strand_id
1 'polypeptide(L)'
;MSYGEIEEMNVCDNLGDHLVGNVYIKFRREEDAEKAVQDLNERWFGGRPVHAELSPVTDFREACCRQYELGECTRGGFCNFMHLKPISRELCRKLYNRSKKRYGRRRRSRSHSPSKSRRRRSRSAGRASRR
;
A
#
# COMPACT_ATOMS: atom_id res chain seq x y z
N MET A 1 11.58 21.45 -6.25
CA MET A 1 10.20 21.51 -6.76
C MET A 1 9.38 20.47 -6.04
N SER A 2 8.26 20.85 -5.45
CA SER A 2 7.30 19.97 -4.80
C SER A 2 5.92 20.52 -5.10
N TYR A 3 5.06 19.73 -5.76
CA TYR A 3 3.70 20.16 -6.12
C TYR A 3 2.78 20.23 -4.91
N GLY A 4 3.01 19.35 -3.93
CA GLY A 4 2.17 19.23 -2.75
C GLY A 4 2.60 18.05 -1.88
N GLU A 5 1.90 17.86 -0.77
CA GLU A 5 2.09 16.68 0.09
C GLU A 5 1.51 15.44 -0.60
N ILE A 6 2.35 14.42 -0.79
CA ILE A 6 1.94 13.12 -1.35
C ILE A 6 1.43 12.24 -0.21
N GLU A 7 0.17 11.81 -0.29
CA GLU A 7 -0.40 10.82 0.62
C GLU A 7 0.05 9.40 0.26
N GLU A 8 0.09 9.10 -1.03
CA GLU A 8 0.41 7.77 -1.54
C GLU A 8 0.96 7.83 -2.97
N MET A 9 1.94 6.99 -3.28
CA MET A 9 2.51 6.85 -4.62
C MET A 9 2.69 5.36 -4.92
N ASN A 10 2.20 4.94 -6.08
CA ASN A 10 2.17 3.56 -6.51
C ASN A 10 2.65 3.43 -7.96
N VAL A 11 3.46 2.39 -8.23
CA VAL A 11 3.97 2.07 -9.57
C VAL A 11 3.44 0.70 -9.97
N CYS A 12 2.86 0.61 -11.16
CA CYS A 12 2.33 -0.62 -11.72
C CYS A 12 3.41 -1.46 -12.41
N ASP A 13 3.45 -2.74 -12.06
CA ASP A 13 4.26 -3.82 -12.64
C ASP A 13 3.38 -4.77 -13.47
N ASN A 14 2.26 -4.25 -13.98
CA ASN A 14 1.36 -4.98 -14.89
C ASN A 14 2.09 -5.32 -16.19
N LEU A 15 1.67 -6.41 -16.86
CA LEU A 15 2.19 -6.81 -18.17
C LEU A 15 1.34 -6.28 -19.34
N GLY A 16 0.09 -5.87 -19.09
CA GLY A 16 -0.82 -5.40 -20.12
C GLY A 16 -0.65 -3.91 -20.41
N ASP A 17 -0.77 -3.52 -21.68
CA ASP A 17 -0.50 -2.17 -22.19
C ASP A 17 -1.30 -1.06 -21.50
N HIS A 18 -2.48 -1.38 -20.95
CA HIS A 18 -3.35 -0.43 -20.26
C HIS A 18 -2.86 -0.04 -18.86
N LEU A 19 -1.96 -0.83 -18.25
CA LEU A 19 -1.47 -0.59 -16.88
C LEU A 19 0.05 -0.70 -16.73
N VAL A 20 0.75 -1.24 -17.71
CA VAL A 20 2.21 -1.44 -17.65
C VAL A 20 2.92 -0.11 -17.47
N GLY A 21 3.70 0.00 -16.39
CA GLY A 21 4.51 1.19 -16.12
C GLY A 21 3.72 2.41 -15.63
N ASN A 22 2.39 2.32 -15.44
CA ASN A 22 1.62 3.44 -14.92
C ASN A 22 2.08 3.83 -13.51
N VAL A 23 2.13 5.12 -13.26
CA VAL A 23 2.48 5.69 -11.96
C VAL A 23 1.30 6.52 -11.46
N TYR A 24 0.80 6.18 -10.27
CA TYR A 24 -0.29 6.90 -9.63
C TYR A 24 0.22 7.64 -8.40
N ILE A 25 -0.13 8.92 -8.30
CA ILE A 25 0.23 9.78 -7.18
C ILE A 25 -1.07 10.37 -6.63
N LYS A 26 -1.32 10.15 -5.34
CA LYS A 26 -2.40 10.79 -4.62
C LYS A 26 -1.83 11.92 -3.76
N PHE A 27 -2.22 13.14 -4.08
CA PHE A 27 -1.91 14.31 -3.29
C PHE A 27 -2.95 14.50 -2.18
N ARG A 28 -2.56 15.22 -1.11
CA ARG A 28 -3.49 15.59 -0.04
C ARG A 28 -4.54 16.62 -0.49
N ARG A 29 -4.22 17.41 -1.52
CA ARG A 29 -5.08 18.46 -2.08
C ARG A 29 -5.24 18.26 -3.58
N GLU A 30 -6.45 18.47 -4.09
CA GLU A 30 -6.75 18.36 -5.53
C GLU A 30 -6.02 19.42 -6.35
N GLU A 31 -5.90 20.65 -5.83
CA GLU A 31 -5.14 21.75 -6.44
C GLU A 31 -3.68 21.38 -6.74
N ASP A 32 -3.06 20.55 -5.89
CA ASP A 32 -1.67 20.12 -6.06
C ASP A 32 -1.55 19.08 -7.19
N ALA A 33 -2.58 18.24 -7.36
CA ALA A 33 -2.67 17.29 -8.47
C ALA A 33 -2.84 18.01 -9.81
N GLU A 34 -3.68 19.04 -9.86
CA GLU A 34 -3.88 19.85 -11.06
C GLU A 34 -2.60 20.58 -11.49
N LYS A 35 -1.90 21.21 -10.53
CA LYS A 35 -0.59 21.82 -10.78
C LYS A 35 0.44 20.81 -11.27
N ALA A 36 0.45 19.61 -10.68
CA ALA A 36 1.37 18.55 -11.09
C ALA A 36 1.09 18.11 -12.54
N VAL A 37 -0.16 17.95 -12.94
CA VAL A 37 -0.52 17.57 -14.32
C VAL A 37 -0.09 18.63 -15.32
N GLN A 38 -0.33 19.91 -15.03
CA GLN A 38 0.06 21.00 -15.92
C GLN A 38 1.59 21.03 -16.13
N ASP A 39 2.37 21.03 -15.05
CA ASP A 39 3.84 21.12 -15.13
C ASP A 39 4.47 19.83 -15.67
N LEU A 40 3.98 18.65 -15.29
CA LEU A 40 4.58 17.37 -15.71
C LEU A 40 4.43 17.12 -17.21
N ASN A 41 3.36 17.58 -17.85
CA ASN A 41 3.18 17.42 -19.31
C ASN A 41 4.16 18.27 -20.13
N GLU A 42 4.87 19.21 -19.52
CA GLU A 42 5.93 20.01 -20.17
C GLU A 42 7.33 19.40 -19.96
N ARG A 43 7.43 18.27 -19.27
CA ARG A 43 8.70 17.68 -18.83
C ARG A 43 9.07 16.41 -19.57
N TRP A 44 10.37 16.10 -19.50
CA TRP A 44 10.97 14.91 -20.09
C TRP A 44 11.59 14.03 -19.01
N PHE A 45 11.49 12.71 -19.20
CA PHE A 45 12.09 11.72 -18.32
C PHE A 45 12.64 10.55 -19.14
N GLY A 46 13.90 10.18 -18.94
CA GLY A 46 14.53 9.07 -19.66
C GLY A 46 14.53 9.23 -21.19
N GLY A 47 14.62 10.47 -21.68
CA GLY A 47 14.59 10.77 -23.13
C GLY A 47 13.20 10.70 -23.76
N ARG A 48 12.13 10.57 -22.96
CA ARG A 48 10.73 10.58 -23.42
C ARG A 48 9.93 11.70 -22.76
N PRO A 49 8.94 12.29 -23.44
CA PRO A 49 8.03 13.24 -22.80
C PRO A 49 7.22 12.52 -21.72
N VAL A 50 6.94 13.21 -20.63
CA VAL A 50 6.07 12.73 -19.56
C VAL A 50 4.62 13.01 -19.95
N HIS A 51 3.74 12.02 -19.74
CA HIS A 51 2.31 12.18 -19.91
C HIS A 51 1.63 12.05 -18.54
N ALA A 52 0.86 13.06 -18.15
CA ALA A 52 0.15 13.11 -16.87
C ALA A 52 -1.30 13.52 -17.08
N GLU A 53 -2.22 12.87 -16.36
CA GLU A 53 -3.65 13.20 -16.36
C GLU A 53 -4.24 13.01 -14.95
N LEU A 54 -5.40 13.61 -14.71
CA LEU A 54 -6.16 13.39 -13.47
C LEU A 54 -6.84 12.02 -13.52
N SER A 55 -6.61 11.21 -12.49
CA SER A 55 -7.20 9.88 -12.39
C SER A 55 -8.43 9.88 -11.49
N PRO A 56 -9.53 9.18 -11.86
CA PRO A 56 -10.71 9.02 -11.01
C PRO A 56 -10.46 8.04 -9.84
N VAL A 57 -9.29 7.41 -9.76
CA VAL A 57 -8.98 6.43 -8.71
C VAL A 57 -8.80 7.14 -7.37
N THR A 58 -9.76 6.93 -6.46
CA THR A 58 -9.78 7.56 -5.12
C THR A 58 -9.25 6.66 -4.01
N ASP A 59 -9.42 5.34 -4.13
CA ASP A 59 -8.93 4.32 -3.20
C ASP A 59 -8.15 3.22 -3.93
N PHE A 60 -6.82 3.19 -3.74
CA PHE A 60 -5.95 2.18 -4.33
C PHE A 60 -6.25 0.77 -3.83
N ARG A 61 -6.81 0.60 -2.63
CA ARG A 61 -7.05 -0.74 -2.06
C ARG A 61 -8.07 -1.52 -2.90
N GLU A 62 -9.06 -0.81 -3.45
CA GLU A 62 -10.08 -1.40 -4.32
C GLU A 62 -9.56 -1.58 -5.75
N ALA A 63 -8.61 -0.74 -6.19
CA ALA A 63 -7.99 -0.83 -7.51
C ALA A 63 -6.87 -1.88 -7.60
N CYS A 64 -6.29 -2.32 -6.48
CA CYS A 64 -5.18 -3.27 -6.43
C CYS A 64 -5.62 -4.73 -6.60
N CYS A 65 -4.80 -5.51 -7.31
CA CYS A 65 -5.04 -6.93 -7.49
C CYS A 65 -4.65 -7.71 -6.22
N ARG A 66 -5.66 -8.13 -5.45
CA ARG A 66 -5.45 -8.95 -4.25
C ARG A 66 -4.74 -10.27 -4.52
N GLN A 67 -4.99 -10.91 -5.66
CA GLN A 67 -4.30 -12.16 -6.03
C GLN A 67 -2.82 -11.93 -6.33
N TYR A 68 -2.47 -10.79 -6.95
CA TYR A 68 -1.07 -10.45 -7.20
C TYR A 68 -0.31 -10.13 -5.91
N GLU A 69 -0.96 -9.45 -4.94
CA GLU A 69 -0.37 -9.25 -3.60
C GLU A 69 0.03 -10.58 -2.93
N LEU A 70 -0.71 -11.66 -3.21
CA LEU A 70 -0.44 -13.01 -2.70
C LEU A 70 0.52 -13.82 -3.58
N GLY A 71 0.86 -13.34 -4.78
CA GLY A 71 1.68 -14.05 -5.76
C GLY A 71 0.91 -15.11 -6.56
N GLU A 72 -0.43 -15.03 -6.60
CA GLU A 72 -1.31 -16.04 -7.18
C GLU A 72 -2.08 -15.52 -8.42
N CYS A 73 -1.81 -14.30 -8.88
CA CYS A 73 -2.48 -13.77 -10.07
C CYS A 73 -1.96 -14.46 -11.33
N THR A 74 -2.84 -15.20 -12.00
CA THR A 74 -2.55 -15.93 -13.25
C THR A 74 -3.09 -15.23 -14.51
N ARG A 75 -3.71 -14.05 -14.36
CA ARG A 75 -4.33 -13.31 -15.48
C ARG A 75 -3.31 -12.69 -16.45
N GLY A 76 -2.03 -12.58 -16.05
CA GLY A 76 -0.98 -12.01 -16.88
C GLY A 76 -1.33 -10.61 -17.38
N GLY A 77 -1.17 -10.37 -18.69
CA GLY A 77 -1.51 -9.11 -19.35
C GLY A 77 -3.00 -8.76 -19.36
N PHE A 78 -3.89 -9.70 -19.04
CA PHE A 78 -5.34 -9.48 -19.02
C PHE A 78 -5.89 -9.04 -17.65
N CYS A 79 -5.01 -8.80 -16.66
CA CYS A 79 -5.46 -8.31 -15.36
C CYS A 79 -5.81 -6.81 -15.43
N ASN A 80 -7.05 -6.47 -15.06
CA ASN A 80 -7.53 -5.08 -15.00
C ASN A 80 -7.33 -4.41 -13.64
N PHE A 81 -6.66 -5.08 -12.71
CA PHE A 81 -6.34 -4.53 -11.40
C PHE A 81 -4.84 -4.20 -11.32
N MET A 82 -4.49 -3.19 -10.52
CA MET A 82 -3.12 -2.72 -10.38
C MET A 82 -2.25 -3.79 -9.72
N HIS A 83 -1.18 -4.20 -10.39
CA HIS A 83 -0.12 -5.03 -9.84
C HIS A 83 0.97 -4.08 -9.33
N LEU A 84 1.08 -3.88 -8.02
CA LEU A 84 2.00 -2.89 -7.49
C LEU A 84 3.42 -3.42 -7.39
N LYS A 85 4.39 -2.65 -7.91
CA LYS A 85 5.80 -2.94 -7.79
C LYS A 85 6.25 -2.85 -6.31
N PRO A 86 6.82 -3.91 -5.73
CA PRO A 86 7.28 -3.87 -4.36
C PRO A 86 8.50 -2.94 -4.22
N ILE A 87 8.42 -2.03 -3.25
CA ILE A 87 9.52 -1.11 -2.90
C ILE A 87 10.45 -1.79 -1.89
N SER A 88 11.76 -1.59 -2.02
CA SER A 88 12.73 -2.10 -1.05
C SER A 88 12.49 -1.48 0.34
N ARG A 89 12.81 -2.22 1.41
CA ARG A 89 12.64 -1.72 2.79
C ARG A 89 13.44 -0.45 3.06
N GLU A 90 14.60 -0.32 2.42
CA GLU A 90 15.46 0.84 2.54
C GLU A 90 14.84 2.06 1.85
N LEU A 91 14.35 1.90 0.62
CA LEU A 91 13.68 2.97 -0.11
C LEU A 91 12.39 3.40 0.59
N CYS A 92 11.61 2.43 1.11
CA CYS A 92 10.44 2.73 1.93
C CYS A 92 10.81 3.54 3.19
N ARG A 93 11.96 3.26 3.81
CA ARG A 93 12.45 4.02 4.95
C ARG A 93 12.83 5.44 4.53
N LYS A 94 13.59 5.60 3.45
CA LYS A 94 13.99 6.93 2.92
C LYS A 94 12.79 7.80 2.55
N LEU A 95 11.77 7.22 1.90
CA LEU A 95 10.59 7.94 1.43
C LEU A 95 9.55 8.20 2.52
N TYR A 96 9.27 7.21 3.38
CA TYR A 96 8.13 7.23 4.30
C TYR A 96 8.52 7.24 5.77
N ASN A 97 9.72 7.72 6.12
CA ASN A 97 10.29 7.66 7.48
C ASN A 97 9.44 8.32 8.60
N ARG A 98 8.30 8.95 8.28
CA ARG A 98 7.29 9.44 9.25
C ARG A 98 5.98 8.65 9.31
N SER A 99 5.65 7.78 8.35
CA SER A 99 4.35 7.09 8.29
C SER A 99 4.50 5.57 8.31
N LYS A 100 4.62 5.01 9.52
CA LYS A 100 4.52 3.58 9.80
C LYS A 100 3.19 3.03 9.27
N LYS A 101 3.20 2.03 8.37
CA LYS A 101 2.48 0.73 8.51
C LYS A 101 2.11 0.00 7.20
N ARG A 102 2.13 0.62 6.03
CA ARG A 102 1.42 0.01 4.87
C ARG A 102 2.19 -1.10 4.12
N TYR A 103 3.48 -0.92 3.86
CA TYR A 103 4.23 -1.85 2.98
C TYR A 103 4.86 -3.08 3.68
N GLY A 104 4.79 -3.19 5.01
CA GLY A 104 5.59 -4.16 5.77
C GLY A 104 4.86 -5.37 6.38
N ARG A 105 3.52 -5.45 6.31
CA ARG A 105 2.76 -6.31 7.25
C ARG A 105 1.98 -7.50 6.69
N ARG A 106 2.12 -7.87 5.42
CA ARG A 106 1.30 -8.97 4.85
C ARG A 106 2.02 -10.28 4.53
N ARG A 107 3.35 -10.37 4.67
CA ARG A 107 4.08 -11.67 4.64
C ARG A 107 4.25 -12.30 6.03
N ARG A 108 3.22 -12.27 6.89
CA ARG A 108 3.14 -13.20 8.02
C ARG A 108 2.23 -14.34 7.60
N SER A 109 2.86 -15.42 7.16
CA SER A 109 2.27 -16.75 7.06
C SER A 109 1.30 -16.99 8.22
N ARG A 110 0.05 -17.27 7.89
CA ARG A 110 -0.96 -17.77 8.83
C ARG A 110 -0.52 -19.16 9.30
N SER A 111 0.30 -19.21 10.35
CA SER A 111 0.62 -20.46 11.06
C SER A 111 1.12 -20.15 12.47
N HIS A 112 0.21 -19.72 13.33
CA HIS A 112 0.35 -19.90 14.78
C HIS A 112 -1.04 -20.06 15.38
N SER A 113 -1.47 -21.31 15.52
CA SER A 113 -2.65 -21.68 16.30
C SER A 113 -2.43 -21.20 17.75
N PRO A 114 -3.32 -20.39 18.34
CA PRO A 114 -3.21 -20.03 19.75
C PRO A 114 -3.50 -21.28 20.58
N SER A 115 -2.49 -21.82 21.24
CA SER A 115 -2.66 -22.89 22.22
C SER A 115 -3.55 -22.39 23.35
N LYS A 116 -4.80 -22.87 23.38
CA LYS A 116 -5.73 -22.74 24.50
C LYS A 116 -5.15 -23.45 25.73
N SER A 117 -4.44 -22.75 26.61
CA SER A 117 -4.22 -23.23 27.98
C SER A 117 -5.35 -22.74 28.88
N ARG A 118 -6.23 -23.68 29.21
CA ARG A 118 -7.38 -23.58 30.10
C ARG A 118 -6.94 -23.32 31.55
N ARG A 119 -7.69 -22.42 32.20
CA ARG A 119 -8.28 -22.50 33.56
C ARG A 119 -7.38 -22.72 34.79
N ARG A 120 -7.60 -21.82 35.78
CA ARG A 120 -7.98 -22.02 37.22
C ARG A 120 -7.34 -20.88 38.02
N ARG A 121 -7.95 -20.19 38.98
CA ARG A 121 -9.23 -20.29 39.68
C ARG A 121 -9.44 -18.93 40.39
N SER A 122 -10.70 -18.60 40.58
CA SER A 122 -11.29 -17.45 41.26
C SER A 122 -10.86 -17.24 42.73
N ARG A 123 -10.82 -15.96 43.15
CA ARG A 123 -11.38 -15.32 44.38
C ARG A 123 -11.70 -16.30 45.54
N SER A 124 -11.35 -16.09 46.81
CA SER A 124 -11.54 -14.88 47.65
C SER A 124 -10.80 -15.03 48.98
N ALA A 125 -10.32 -13.93 49.55
CA ALA A 125 -9.90 -13.85 50.95
C ALA A 125 -11.12 -13.86 51.88
N GLY A 126 -11.08 -14.62 52.98
CA GLY A 126 -12.17 -14.65 53.96
C GLY A 126 -11.96 -15.58 55.15
N ARG A 127 -11.42 -15.03 56.25
CA ARG A 127 -11.70 -15.25 57.69
C ARG A 127 -12.06 -16.66 58.24
N ALA A 128 -11.24 -17.03 59.24
CA ALA A 128 -11.59 -17.32 60.65
C ALA A 128 -12.02 -18.73 61.12
N SER A 129 -11.32 -19.14 62.20
CA SER A 129 -11.82 -19.70 63.46
C SER A 129 -11.60 -21.20 63.76
N ARG A 130 -10.69 -21.42 64.71
CA ARG A 130 -10.77 -22.25 65.93
C ARG A 130 -11.59 -23.56 65.89
N ARG A 131 -10.93 -24.66 66.25
CA ARG A 131 -11.08 -25.32 67.55
C ARG A 131 -9.85 -26.18 67.84
#